data_AF-A0A1X0ZJM7-F1
#
_entry.id   AF-A0A1X0ZJM7-F1
#
_cell.length_a   1.000
_cell.length_b   1.000
_cell.length_c   1.000
_cell.angle_alpha   90.00
_cell.angle_beta   90.00
_cell.angle_gamma   90.00
#
_symmetry.space_group_name_H-M   'P 1'
#
loop_
_entity.id
_entity.type
_entity.pdbx_description
1 polymer ?
#
loop_
_entity_poly.entity_id
_entity_poly.type
_entity_poly.pdbx_seq_one_letter_code
_entity_poly.pdbx_strand_id
1 'polypeptide(L)'
;MRWTLLSLTLLATLAQAAATDCYSIKDKDKQRYCLASAKGDASRCYSIRDHDAKQLCLAEIKGNRSSCYSIKDKDTQRLCLAKVPR
;
A
#
# COMPACT_ATOMS: atom_id res chain seq x y z
N MET A 1 28.88 29.68 1.90
CA MET A 1 27.45 29.31 2.10
C MET A 1 26.84 29.08 0.72
N ARG A 2 25.98 28.07 0.54
CA ARG A 2 25.25 27.68 -0.71
C ARG A 2 25.92 26.63 -1.62
N TRP A 3 26.28 25.46 -1.09
CA TRP A 3 26.57 24.28 -1.95
C TRP A 3 26.04 22.95 -1.40
N THR A 4 25.24 22.98 -0.33
CA THR A 4 24.63 21.79 0.29
C THR A 4 23.19 21.53 -0.16
N LEU A 5 22.64 22.35 -1.07
CA LEU A 5 21.23 22.25 -1.50
C LEU A 5 21.00 21.38 -2.75
N LEU A 6 22.06 21.03 -3.49
CA LEU A 6 21.93 20.28 -4.76
C LEU A 6 21.87 18.75 -4.59
N SER A 7 22.18 18.22 -3.41
CA SER A 7 22.18 16.78 -3.13
C SER A 7 20.86 16.24 -2.59
N LEU A 8 19.94 17.10 -2.13
CA LEU A 8 18.69 16.66 -1.50
C LEU A 8 17.53 16.43 -2.49
N THR A 9 17.65 16.86 -3.74
CA THR A 9 16.55 16.77 -4.72
C THR A 9 16.46 15.42 -5.44
N LEU A 10 17.53 14.61 -5.44
CA LEU A 10 17.55 13.36 -6.21
C LEU A 10 16.68 12.24 -5.60
N LEU A 11 16.48 12.25 -4.27
CA LEU A 11 15.73 11.21 -3.56
C LEU A 11 14.21 11.28 -3.76
N ALA A 12 13.66 12.44 -4.15
CA ALA A 12 12.22 12.62 -4.30
C ALA A 12 11.64 12.03 -5.60
N THR A 13 12.49 11.74 -6.60
CA THR A 13 12.04 11.31 -7.93
C THR A 13 11.61 9.84 -7.99
N LEU A 14 12.21 8.97 -7.17
CA LEU A 14 11.98 7.52 -7.21
C LEU A 14 10.59 7.12 -6.69
N ALA A 15 10.08 7.81 -5.66
CA ALA A 15 8.76 7.50 -5.10
C ALA A 15 7.60 7.83 -6.06
N GLN A 16 7.80 8.82 -6.94
CA GLN A 16 6.76 9.26 -7.88
C GLN A 16 6.59 8.30 -9.06
N ALA A 17 7.67 7.63 -9.50
CA ALA A 17 7.63 6.70 -10.62
C ALA A 17 6.72 5.48 -10.32
N ALA A 18 6.86 4.86 -9.15
CA ALA A 18 6.07 3.69 -8.74
C ALA A 18 4.55 3.98 -8.65
N ALA A 19 4.17 5.21 -8.31
CA ALA A 19 2.76 5.61 -8.27
C ALA A 19 2.15 5.81 -9.67
N THR A 20 2.97 6.04 -10.70
CA THR A 20 2.51 6.33 -12.07
C THR A 20 2.00 5.06 -12.75
N ASP A 21 2.69 3.93 -12.53
CA ASP A 21 2.30 2.62 -13.09
C ASP A 21 0.96 2.10 -12.53
N CYS A 22 0.62 2.46 -11.29
CA CYS A 22 -0.66 2.08 -10.69
C CYS A 22 -1.88 2.62 -11.45
N TYR A 23 -1.75 3.73 -12.18
CA TYR A 23 -2.87 4.31 -12.94
C TYR A 23 -3.25 3.49 -14.18
N SER A 24 -2.33 2.68 -14.69
CA SER A 24 -2.53 1.79 -15.84
C SER A 24 -3.31 0.51 -15.47
N ILE A 25 -3.48 0.21 -14.17
CA ILE A 25 -4.20 -0.97 -13.69
C ILE A 25 -5.71 -0.78 -13.94
N LYS A 26 -6.31 -1.69 -14.74
CA LYS A 26 -7.74 -1.66 -15.08
C LYS A 26 -8.65 -1.98 -13.90
N ASP A 27 -8.27 -2.96 -13.09
CA ASP A 27 -9.00 -3.34 -11.88
C ASP A 27 -8.88 -2.23 -10.83
N LYS A 28 -10.02 -1.68 -10.41
CA LYS A 28 -10.05 -0.52 -9.52
C LYS A 28 -9.56 -0.84 -8.12
N ASP A 29 -9.85 -2.04 -7.60
CA ASP A 29 -9.41 -2.43 -6.26
C ASP A 29 -7.89 -2.65 -6.24
N LYS A 30 -7.34 -3.33 -7.25
CA LYS A 30 -5.89 -3.48 -7.43
C LYS A 30 -5.19 -2.14 -7.65
N GLN A 31 -5.80 -1.23 -8.42
CA GLN A 31 -5.31 0.13 -8.59
C GLN A 31 -5.25 0.88 -7.26
N ARG A 32 -6.31 0.85 -6.45
CA ARG A 32 -6.34 1.51 -5.14
C ARG A 32 -5.33 0.91 -4.19
N TYR A 33 -5.18 -0.42 -4.17
CA TYR A 33 -4.16 -1.11 -3.40
C TYR A 33 -2.75 -0.64 -3.80
N CYS A 34 -2.44 -0.65 -5.09
CA CYS A 34 -1.14 -0.20 -5.62
C CYS A 34 -0.85 1.24 -5.20
N LEU A 35 -1.81 2.16 -5.37
CA LEU A 35 -1.66 3.56 -4.96
C LEU A 35 -1.53 3.73 -3.44
N ALA A 36 -2.19 2.89 -2.64
CA ALA A 36 -2.05 2.88 -1.18
C ALA A 36 -0.63 2.46 -0.78
N SER A 37 -0.11 1.39 -1.39
CA SER A 37 1.24 0.87 -1.15
C SER A 37 2.32 1.84 -1.60
N ALA A 38 2.24 2.36 -2.82
CA ALA A 38 3.24 3.27 -3.38
C ALA A 38 3.35 4.59 -2.58
N LYS A 39 2.26 5.02 -1.92
CA LYS A 39 2.22 6.28 -1.17
C LYS A 39 2.14 6.12 0.35
N GLY A 40 2.08 4.89 0.86
CA GLY A 40 1.85 4.62 2.29
C GLY A 40 0.54 5.19 2.84
N ASP A 41 -0.47 5.39 2.00
CA ASP A 41 -1.71 6.09 2.39
C ASP A 41 -2.88 5.12 2.57
N ALA A 42 -3.16 4.80 3.82
CA ALA A 42 -4.23 3.88 4.19
C ALA A 42 -5.64 4.40 3.85
N SER A 43 -5.82 5.71 3.59
CA SER A 43 -7.11 6.27 3.19
C SER A 43 -7.63 5.64 1.90
N ARG A 44 -6.70 5.28 0.99
CA ARG A 44 -7.01 4.61 -0.28
C ARG A 44 -7.49 3.18 -0.09
N CYS A 45 -7.06 2.49 0.97
CA CYS A 45 -7.54 1.14 1.28
C CYS A 45 -9.06 1.14 1.56
N TYR A 46 -9.62 2.20 2.16
CA TYR A 46 -11.06 2.29 2.43
C TYR A 46 -11.92 2.40 1.17
N SER A 47 -11.33 2.78 0.03
CA SER A 47 -12.02 2.80 -1.27
C SER A 47 -12.02 1.44 -1.99
N ILE A 48 -11.33 0.43 -1.46
CA ILE A 48 -11.32 -0.93 -2.01
C ILE A 48 -12.66 -1.59 -1.67
N ARG A 49 -13.34 -2.11 -2.70
CA ARG A 49 -14.67 -2.72 -2.58
C ARG A 49 -14.59 -4.16 -2.10
N ASP A 50 -13.64 -4.93 -2.62
CA ASP A 50 -13.38 -6.27 -2.14
C ASP A 50 -12.99 -6.25 -0.66
N HIS A 51 -13.72 -7.03 0.14
CA HIS A 51 -13.58 -7.00 1.58
C HIS A 51 -12.19 -7.46 2.02
N ASP A 52 -11.71 -8.56 1.47
CA ASP A 52 -10.48 -9.21 1.91
C ASP A 52 -9.25 -8.43 1.45
N ALA A 53 -9.28 -7.91 0.21
CA ALA A 53 -8.27 -6.99 -0.31
C ALA A 53 -8.20 -5.69 0.51
N LYS A 54 -9.35 -5.15 0.96
CA LYS A 54 -9.37 -3.98 1.86
C LYS A 54 -8.69 -4.30 3.18
N GLN A 55 -9.03 -5.42 3.81
CA GLN A 55 -8.44 -5.79 5.11
C GLN A 55 -6.95 -6.07 4.98
N LEU A 56 -6.52 -6.74 3.92
CA LEU A 56 -5.10 -6.96 3.60
C LEU A 56 -4.36 -5.62 3.43
N CYS A 57 -4.92 -4.70 2.64
CA CYS A 57 -4.35 -3.35 2.45
C CYS A 57 -4.22 -2.60 3.79
N LEU A 58 -5.27 -2.59 4.61
CA LEU A 58 -5.22 -1.93 5.92
C LEU A 58 -4.19 -2.57 6.86
N ALA A 59 -4.07 -3.90 6.84
CA ALA A 59 -3.08 -4.61 7.65
C ALA A 59 -1.65 -4.25 7.23
N GLU A 60 -1.35 -4.28 5.93
CA GLU A 60 -0.01 -3.98 5.41
C GLU A 60 0.37 -2.50 5.60
N ILE A 61 -0.54 -1.57 5.30
CA ILE A 61 -0.22 -0.13 5.33
C ILE A 61 -0.25 0.45 6.75
N LYS A 62 -1.17 0.01 7.61
CA LYS A 62 -1.25 0.47 9.00
C LYS A 62 -0.45 -0.39 9.98
N GLY A 63 0.13 -1.51 9.54
CA GLY A 63 0.73 -2.50 10.43
C GLY A 63 -0.28 -3.17 11.37
N ASN A 64 -1.59 -3.10 11.06
CA ASN A 64 -2.63 -3.60 11.95
C ASN A 64 -2.86 -5.09 11.72
N ARG A 65 -2.10 -5.93 12.43
CA ARG A 65 -2.26 -7.40 12.37
C ARG A 65 -3.70 -7.86 12.66
N SER A 66 -4.47 -7.13 13.47
CA SER A 66 -5.86 -7.48 13.76
C SER A 66 -6.76 -7.47 12.52
N SER A 67 -6.45 -6.63 11.52
CA SER A 67 -7.16 -6.61 10.24
C SER A 67 -7.03 -7.94 9.48
N CYS A 68 -5.91 -8.67 9.63
CA CYS A 68 -5.75 -9.99 9.01
C CYS A 68 -6.79 -11.02 9.50
N TYR A 69 -7.27 -10.88 10.74
CA TYR A 69 -8.28 -11.81 11.27
C TYR A 69 -9.68 -11.58 10.71
N SER A 70 -9.93 -10.42 10.10
CA SER A 70 -11.18 -10.12 9.41
C SER A 70 -11.25 -10.71 8.00
N ILE A 71 -10.12 -11.12 7.41
CA ILE A 71 -10.06 -11.72 6.07
C ILE A 71 -10.76 -13.08 6.07
N LYS A 72 -11.69 -13.27 5.12
CA LYS A 72 -12.51 -14.49 5.01
C LYS A 72 -11.77 -15.60 4.29
N ASP A 73 -11.12 -15.27 3.18
CA ASP A 73 -10.28 -16.21 2.44
C ASP A 73 -9.09 -16.67 3.27
N LYS A 74 -8.93 -17.99 3.40
CA LYS A 74 -7.97 -18.57 4.34
C LYS A 74 -6.53 -18.43 3.88
N ASP A 75 -6.29 -18.46 2.59
CA ASP A 75 -4.94 -18.33 2.05
C ASP A 75 -4.47 -16.88 2.10
N THR A 76 -5.35 -15.93 1.78
CA THR A 76 -5.12 -14.49 1.96
C THR A 76 -4.90 -14.14 3.42
N GLN A 77 -5.69 -14.72 4.34
CA GLN A 77 -5.51 -14.53 5.79
C GLN A 77 -4.13 -15.01 6.25
N ARG A 78 -3.73 -16.21 5.86
CA ARG A 78 -2.41 -16.78 6.20
C ARG A 78 -1.28 -15.92 5.63
N LEU A 79 -1.40 -15.48 4.37
CA LEU A 79 -0.45 -14.58 3.73
C LEU A 79 -0.31 -13.26 4.52
N CYS A 80 -1.44 -12.66 4.92
CA CYS A 80 -1.46 -11.43 5.72
C CYS A 80 -0.73 -11.61 7.05
N LEU A 81 -1.04 -12.68 7.78
CA LEU A 81 -0.43 -12.98 9.08
C LEU A 81 1.07 -13.31 8.99
N ALA A 82 1.54 -13.78 7.84
CA ALA A 82 2.96 -13.99 7.58
C ALA A 82 3.70 -12.67 7.27
N LYS A 83 3.04 -11.76 6.53
CA LYS A 83 3.62 -10.47 6.14
C LYS A 83 3.61 -9.41 7.24
N VAL A 84 2.58 -9.39 8.08
CA VAL A 84 2.38 -8.36 9.11
C VAL A 84 2.72 -8.97 10.49
N PRO A 85 3.98 -8.89 10.95
CA PRO A 85 4.41 -9.47 12.22
C PRO A 85 3.69 -8.85 13.44
N ARG A 86 3.85 -9.48 14.61
CA ARG A 86 3.28 -8.98 15.86
C ARG A 86 3.99 -7.71 16.33
#